data_AF-A0A4R4N010-F1
#
_entry.id   AF-A0A4R4N010-F1
#
_cell.length_a   1.000
_cell.length_b   1.000
_cell.length_c   1.000
_cell.angle_alpha   90.00
_cell.angle_beta   90.00
_cell.angle_gamma   90.00
#
_symmetry.space_group_name_H-M   'P 1'
#
loop_
_entity.id
_entity.type
_entity.pdbx_description
1 polymer ?
#
loop_
_entity_poly.entity_id
_entity_poly.type
_entity_poly.pdbx_seq_one_letter_code
_entity_poly.pdbx_strand_id
1 'polypeptide(L)'
;MDQVTRTPAPCLPTGAPPDHPTLRWVEQCLGKGAEVRMVRPLAGGTAHANHALLVESGSGSAHRLVLRRWTSRDPVRGNADFSPEREIAALALLAGCEIPTPDLVAADPAGAYCDVPALLISRLPGHPP
;
A
#
# COMPACT_ATOMS: atom_id res chain seq x y z
N MET A 1 -8.13 -16.41 28.07
CA MET A 1 -6.66 -16.19 27.99
C MET A 1 -6.23 -16.84 26.69
N ASP A 2 -6.50 -16.17 25.58
CA ASP A 2 -6.12 -16.63 24.25
C ASP A 2 -5.00 -15.73 23.75
N GLN A 3 -3.78 -16.25 23.80
CA GLN A 3 -2.66 -15.61 23.16
C GLN A 3 -2.82 -15.78 21.66
N VAL A 4 -3.34 -14.74 21.00
CA VAL A 4 -3.23 -14.59 19.56
C VAL A 4 -1.75 -14.50 19.24
N THR A 5 -1.19 -15.57 18.70
CA THR A 5 0.16 -15.61 18.17
C THR A 5 0.24 -14.61 17.00
N ARG A 6 0.54 -13.35 17.29
CA ARG A 6 0.91 -12.36 16.27
C ARG A 6 2.26 -12.81 15.72
N THR A 7 2.23 -13.57 14.63
CA THR A 7 3.42 -13.79 13.80
C THR A 7 4.02 -12.42 13.49
N PRO A 8 5.28 -12.14 13.89
CA PRO A 8 5.87 -10.84 13.63
C PRO A 8 6.08 -10.67 12.12
N ALA A 9 5.50 -9.62 11.54
CA ALA A 9 5.73 -9.24 10.14
C ALA A 9 7.24 -9.01 9.87
N PRO A 10 7.75 -9.43 8.70
CA PRO A 10 9.17 -9.30 8.34
C PRO A 10 9.61 -7.84 8.20
N CYS A 11 10.86 -7.54 8.59
CA CYS A 11 11.52 -6.26 8.33
C CYS A 11 12.13 -6.28 6.92
N LEU A 12 11.74 -5.36 6.03
CA LEU A 12 12.24 -5.30 4.66
C LEU A 12 12.92 -3.94 4.36
N PRO A 13 13.94 -3.91 3.50
CA PRO A 13 14.47 -2.65 2.98
C PRO A 13 13.38 -1.83 2.29
N THR A 14 13.39 -0.50 2.41
CA THR A 14 12.41 0.40 1.78
C THR A 14 12.36 0.27 0.24
N GLY A 15 13.44 -0.22 -0.39
CA GLY A 15 13.51 -0.48 -1.82
C GLY A 15 13.24 -1.93 -2.24
N ALA A 16 12.96 -2.83 -1.30
CA ALA A 16 12.69 -4.23 -1.63
C ALA A 16 11.37 -4.34 -2.42
N PRO A 17 11.34 -5.10 -3.53
CA PRO A 17 10.12 -5.28 -4.30
C PRO A 17 9.02 -5.94 -3.46
N PRO A 18 7.73 -5.74 -3.79
CA PRO A 18 6.63 -6.49 -3.20
C PRO A 18 6.76 -7.96 -3.59
N ASP A 19 6.41 -8.86 -2.68
CA ASP A 19 6.41 -10.30 -2.98
C ASP A 19 5.21 -10.72 -3.85
N HIS A 20 5.26 -11.97 -4.35
CA HIS A 20 4.20 -12.52 -5.20
C HIS A 20 2.82 -12.55 -4.52
N PRO A 21 2.67 -12.98 -3.25
CA PRO A 21 1.42 -12.85 -2.49
C PRO A 21 0.84 -11.43 -2.50
N THR A 22 1.67 -10.41 -2.27
CA THR A 22 1.25 -9.01 -2.27
C THR A 22 0.76 -8.58 -3.65
N LEU A 23 1.45 -8.95 -4.73
CA LEU A 23 1.01 -8.64 -6.08
C LEU A 23 -0.32 -9.34 -6.43
N ARG A 24 -0.49 -10.60 -6.01
CA ARG A 24 -1.75 -11.32 -6.18
C ARG A 24 -2.89 -10.64 -5.40
N TRP A 25 -2.63 -10.17 -4.19
CA TRP A 25 -3.62 -9.42 -3.41
C TRP A 25 -4.07 -8.16 -4.16
N VAL A 26 -3.14 -7.41 -4.77
CA VAL A 26 -3.48 -6.24 -5.61
C VAL A 26 -4.40 -6.63 -6.78
N GLU A 27 -4.09 -7.72 -7.48
CA GLU A 27 -4.94 -8.21 -8.59
C GLU A 27 -6.34 -8.57 -8.10
N GLN A 28 -6.44 -9.27 -6.96
CA GLN A 28 -7.72 -9.65 -6.37
C GLN A 28 -8.58 -8.44 -5.98
N CYS A 29 -7.97 -7.35 -5.50
CA CYS A 29 -8.68 -6.10 -5.18
C CYS A 29 -9.35 -5.47 -6.42
N LEU A 30 -8.82 -5.71 -7.62
CA LEU A 30 -9.30 -5.16 -8.89
C LEU A 30 -10.26 -6.12 -9.62
N GLY A 31 -10.51 -7.29 -9.04
CA GLY A 31 -11.47 -8.26 -9.52
C GLY A 31 -10.87 -9.31 -10.46
N LYS A 32 -11.74 -10.23 -10.92
CA LYS A 32 -11.32 -11.38 -11.73
C LYS A 32 -10.66 -10.92 -13.04
N GLY A 33 -9.50 -11.50 -13.33
CA GLY A 33 -8.76 -11.24 -14.57
C GLY A 33 -7.93 -9.95 -14.54
N ALA A 34 -7.84 -9.27 -13.39
CA ALA A 34 -6.88 -8.20 -13.23
C ALA A 34 -5.44 -8.74 -13.16
N GLU A 35 -4.49 -8.00 -13.73
CA GLU A 35 -3.08 -8.37 -13.79
C GLU A 35 -2.18 -7.16 -13.54
N VAL A 36 -1.17 -7.33 -12.69
CA VAL A 36 -0.15 -6.29 -12.48
C VAL A 36 0.82 -6.30 -13.66
N ARG A 37 0.77 -5.26 -14.49
CA ARG A 37 1.62 -5.10 -15.69
C ARG A 37 2.97 -4.45 -15.38
N MET A 38 3.05 -3.65 -14.32
CA MET A 38 4.26 -2.92 -13.95
C MET A 38 4.32 -2.70 -12.45
N VAL A 39 5.54 -2.85 -11.90
CA VAL A 39 5.89 -2.45 -10.53
C VAL A 39 7.12 -1.55 -10.62
N ARG A 40 7.04 -0.33 -10.10
CA ARG A 40 8.18 0.59 -10.06
C ARG A 40 8.32 1.21 -8.67
N PRO A 41 9.49 1.13 -8.01
CA PRO A 41 9.70 1.82 -6.76
C PRO A 41 9.59 3.35 -6.96
N LEU A 42 8.96 4.02 -5.99
CA LEU A 42 8.95 5.47 -5.89
C LEU A 42 9.99 5.88 -4.86
N ALA A 43 10.96 6.69 -5.31
CA ALA A 43 11.91 7.31 -4.40
C ALA A 43 11.21 8.35 -3.53
N GLY A 44 11.68 8.52 -2.30
CA GLY A 44 11.06 9.39 -1.32
C GLY A 44 10.11 8.62 -0.40
N GLY A 45 10.38 8.72 0.90
CA GLY A 45 9.68 7.96 1.94
C GLY A 45 10.66 7.56 3.03
N THR A 46 10.53 8.15 4.21
CA THR A 46 11.37 7.83 5.38
C THR A 46 10.70 6.82 6.31
N ALA A 47 9.36 6.74 6.25
CA ALA A 47 8.54 5.89 7.14
C ALA A 47 8.00 4.62 6.45
N HIS A 48 7.82 4.64 5.13
CA HIS A 48 7.23 3.54 4.36
C HIS A 48 7.78 3.51 2.93
N ALA A 49 7.73 2.33 2.31
CA ALA A 49 8.06 2.11 0.90
C ALA A 49 6.84 2.38 0.03
N ASN A 50 7.02 3.03 -1.12
CA ASN A 50 5.95 3.25 -2.09
C ASN A 50 6.33 2.62 -3.44
N HIS A 51 5.39 1.91 -4.06
CA HIS A 51 5.55 1.32 -5.39
C HIS A 51 4.43 1.81 -6.30
N ALA A 52 4.78 2.43 -7.42
CA ALA A 52 3.81 2.72 -8.47
C ALA A 52 3.48 1.42 -9.22
N LEU A 53 2.19 1.17 -9.37
CA LEU A 53 1.65 0.00 -10.06
C LEU A 53 0.87 0.43 -11.30
N LEU A 54 0.99 -0.36 -12.36
CA LEU A 54 0.03 -0.37 -13.46
C LEU A 54 -0.69 -1.71 -13.41
N VAL A 55 -2.00 -1.67 -13.18
CA VAL A 55 -2.84 -2.87 -13.13
C VAL A 55 -3.86 -2.78 -14.26
N GLU A 56 -3.92 -3.80 -15.09
CA GLU A 56 -4.94 -3.91 -16.12
C GLU A 56 -6.06 -4.78 -15.55
N SER A 57 -7.31 -4.31 -15.58
CA SER A 57 -8.47 -5.10 -15.15
C SER A 57 -8.86 -6.12 -16.21
N GLY A 58 -9.68 -7.12 -15.85
CA GLY A 58 -10.19 -8.11 -16.80
C GLY A 58 -11.03 -7.53 -17.96
N SER A 59 -11.49 -6.28 -17.85
CA SER A 59 -12.15 -5.55 -18.94
C SER A 59 -11.19 -4.78 -19.86
N GLY A 60 -9.87 -4.81 -19.57
CA GLY A 60 -8.84 -4.06 -20.29
C GLY A 60 -8.65 -2.62 -19.83
N SER A 61 -9.31 -2.18 -18.75
CA SER A 61 -9.09 -0.82 -18.20
C SER A 61 -7.80 -0.78 -17.37
N ALA A 62 -6.96 0.23 -17.62
CA ALA A 62 -5.69 0.42 -16.93
C ALA A 62 -5.83 1.32 -15.70
N HIS A 63 -5.41 0.82 -14.54
CA HIS A 63 -5.44 1.50 -13.25
C HIS A 63 -4.01 1.85 -12.82
N ARG A 64 -3.78 3.14 -12.55
CA ARG A 64 -2.52 3.64 -11.99
C ARG A 64 -2.68 3.75 -10.48
N LEU A 65 -1.96 2.92 -9.75
CA LEU A 65 -2.08 2.80 -8.30
C LEU A 65 -0.73 3.01 -7.62
N VAL A 66 -0.76 3.23 -6.32
CA VAL A 66 0.41 3.18 -5.44
C VAL A 66 0.15 2.12 -4.37
N LEU A 67 1.09 1.19 -4.24
CA LEU A 67 1.18 0.27 -3.12
C LEU A 67 2.13 0.86 -2.08
N ARG A 68 1.56 1.29 -0.96
CA ARG A 68 2.30 1.79 0.21
C ARG A 68 2.52 0.64 1.18
N ARG A 69 3.76 0.40 1.58
CA ARG A 69 4.20 -0.73 2.41
C ARG A 69 4.98 -0.24 3.63
N TRP A 70 4.56 -0.65 4.82
CA TRP A 70 5.22 -0.30 6.09
C TRP A 70 6.34 -1.29 6.38
N THR A 71 7.48 -1.10 5.71
CA THR A 71 8.63 -2.02 5.77
C THR A 71 9.59 -1.74 6.93
N SER A 72 9.54 -0.54 7.52
CA SER A 72 10.37 -0.14 8.66
C SER A 72 9.68 -0.47 9.98
N ARG A 73 10.43 -1.10 10.89
CA ARG A 73 9.93 -1.53 12.22
C ARG A 73 10.56 -0.79 13.38
N ASP A 74 11.46 0.17 13.13
CA ASP A 74 12.20 0.83 14.20
C ASP A 74 11.21 1.57 15.12
N PRO A 75 10.95 1.17 16.37
CA PRO A 75 10.00 1.87 17.24
C PRO A 75 10.45 3.29 17.62
N VAL A 76 11.71 3.67 17.35
CA VAL A 76 12.23 5.03 17.49
C VAL A 76 11.94 5.89 16.25
N ARG A 77 11.80 5.27 15.05
CA ARG A 77 11.47 5.96 13.78
C ARG A 77 10.06 5.68 13.25
N GLY A 78 9.44 4.61 13.73
CA GLY A 78 8.07 4.17 13.57
C GLY A 78 7.22 5.04 14.46
N ASN A 79 7.24 6.32 14.12
CA ASN A 79 6.45 7.31 14.80
C ASN A 79 4.99 6.87 14.67
N ALA A 80 4.29 6.69 15.79
CA ALA A 80 2.88 6.30 15.83
C ALA A 80 2.01 7.23 14.94
N ASP A 81 2.51 8.43 14.69
CA ASP A 81 1.99 9.39 13.72
C ASP A 81 1.87 8.88 12.28
N PHE A 82 2.54 7.79 11.89
CA PHE A 82 2.48 7.29 10.52
C PHE A 82 2.03 5.84 10.44
N SER A 83 1.13 5.38 11.33
CA SER A 83 0.58 4.02 11.26
C SER A 83 -0.33 3.83 10.03
N PRO A 84 -0.49 2.59 9.51
CA PRO A 84 -1.47 2.28 8.47
C PRO A 84 -2.89 2.75 8.82
N GLU A 85 -3.32 2.56 10.07
CA GLU A 85 -4.65 2.93 10.55
C GLU A 85 -4.87 4.45 10.51
N ARG A 86 -3.84 5.23 10.86
CA ARG A 86 -3.93 6.69 10.81
C ARG A 86 -4.04 7.19 9.37
N GLU A 87 -3.29 6.57 8.44
CA GLU A 87 -3.39 6.89 7.02
C GLU A 87 -4.80 6.57 6.47
N ILE A 88 -5.36 5.40 6.81
CA ILE A 88 -6.74 5.03 6.45
C ILE A 88 -7.72 6.09 6.96
N ALA A 89 -7.62 6.47 8.24
CA ALA A 89 -8.49 7.48 8.84
C ALA A 89 -8.35 8.84 8.15
N ALA A 90 -7.12 9.25 7.82
CA ALA A 90 -6.87 10.50 7.10
C ALA A 90 -7.47 10.49 5.69
N LEU A 91 -7.26 9.43 4.91
CA LEU A 91 -7.84 9.29 3.57
C LEU A 91 -9.37 9.28 3.62
N ALA A 92 -9.96 8.63 4.62
CA ALA A 92 -11.41 8.61 4.81
C ALA A 92 -11.98 10.00 5.12
N LEU A 93 -11.29 10.81 5.93
CA LEU A 93 -11.68 12.20 6.21
C LEU A 93 -11.55 13.08 4.95
N LEU A 94 -10.51 12.83 4.14
CA LEU A 94 -10.21 13.60 2.94
C LEU A 94 -11.12 13.30 1.74
N ALA A 95 -11.75 12.12 1.70
CA ALA A 95 -12.61 11.70 0.60
C ALA A 95 -13.80 12.65 0.33
N GLY A 96 -14.19 13.48 1.32
CA GLY A 96 -15.23 14.49 1.19
C GLY A 96 -14.71 15.91 0.88
N CYS A 97 -13.40 16.10 0.75
CA CYS A 97 -12.82 17.43 0.51
C CYS A 97 -12.61 17.68 -0.99
N GLU A 98 -12.73 18.94 -1.41
CA GLU A 98 -12.53 19.36 -2.81
C GLU A 98 -11.04 19.44 -3.23
N ILE A 99 -10.14 18.86 -2.44
CA ILE A 99 -8.71 18.83 -2.73
C ILE A 99 -8.31 17.49 -3.36
N PRO A 100 -7.44 17.48 -4.39
CA PRO A 100 -6.94 16.24 -4.98
C PRO A 100 -6.23 15.39 -3.93
N THR A 101 -6.83 14.27 -3.57
CA THR A 101 -6.30 13.32 -2.59
C THR A 101 -6.35 11.90 -3.16
N PRO A 102 -5.42 11.02 -2.77
CA PRO A 102 -5.51 9.63 -3.19
C PRO A 102 -6.77 8.99 -2.63
N ASP A 103 -7.42 8.15 -3.43
CA ASP A 103 -8.52 7.31 -2.98
C ASP A 103 -7.95 6.06 -2.34
N LEU A 104 -8.52 5.62 -1.22
CA LEU A 104 -8.22 4.31 -0.64
C LEU A 104 -8.94 3.22 -1.44
N VAL A 105 -8.18 2.41 -2.18
CA VAL A 105 -8.72 1.31 -3.01
C VAL A 105 -8.86 0.03 -2.20
N ALA A 106 -7.84 -0.32 -1.42
CA ALA A 106 -7.84 -1.48 -0.53
C ALA A 106 -6.83 -1.31 0.61
N ALA A 107 -7.03 -2.05 1.69
CA ALA A 107 -6.21 -1.98 2.89
C ALA A 107 -5.93 -3.37 3.47
N ASP A 108 -4.68 -3.59 3.86
CA ASP A 108 -4.22 -4.71 4.68
C ASP A 108 -3.35 -4.17 5.83
N PRO A 109 -3.94 -3.47 6.81
CA PRO A 109 -3.18 -2.81 7.88
C PRO A 109 -2.51 -3.81 8.84
N ALA A 110 -2.94 -5.07 8.85
CA ALA A 110 -2.36 -6.12 9.68
C ALA A 110 -1.27 -6.92 8.96
N GLY A 111 -1.13 -6.79 7.63
CA GLY A 111 -0.26 -7.66 6.83
C GLY A 111 -0.76 -9.11 6.81
N ALA A 112 -2.08 -9.32 6.76
CA ALA A 112 -2.67 -10.66 6.73
C ALA A 112 -2.57 -11.32 5.35
N TYR A 113 -2.45 -10.52 4.28
CA TYR A 113 -2.39 -10.96 2.89
C TYR A 113 -1.09 -10.54 2.20
N CYS A 114 -0.51 -9.43 2.63
CA CYS A 114 0.71 -8.84 2.08
C CYS A 114 1.94 -9.20 2.93
N ASP A 115 3.13 -8.98 2.36
CA ASP A 115 4.41 -9.23 3.03
C ASP A 115 4.63 -8.35 4.27
N VAL A 116 4.04 -7.16 4.28
CA VAL A 116 3.99 -6.21 5.41
C VAL A 116 2.64 -5.50 5.41
N PRO A 117 2.27 -4.76 6.47
CA PRO A 117 1.11 -3.88 6.41
C PRO A 117 1.15 -2.99 5.17
N ALA A 118 0.04 -2.92 4.45
CA ALA A 118 -0.01 -2.28 3.15
C ALA A 118 -1.34 -1.60 2.86
N LEU A 119 -1.28 -0.51 2.08
CA LEU A 119 -2.45 0.14 1.47
C LEU A 119 -2.27 0.21 -0.04
N LEU A 120 -3.37 0.04 -0.75
CA LEU A 120 -3.48 0.30 -2.18
C LEU A 120 -4.29 1.57 -2.37
N ILE A 121 -3.68 2.59 -2.98
CA ILE A 121 -4.29 3.91 -3.17
C ILE A 121 -4.22 4.35 -4.64
N SER A 122 -5.11 5.25 -5.05
CA SER A 122 -5.05 5.83 -6.40
C SER A 122 -3.78 6.67 -6.57
N ARG A 123 -3.19 6.64 -7.78
CA ARG A 123 -1.99 7.44 -8.06
C ARG A 123 -2.39 8.82 -8.54
N LEU A 124 -2.07 9.84 -7.75
CA LEU A 124 -2.19 11.23 -8.19
C LEU A 124 -1.21 11.54 -9.34
N PRO A 125 -1.61 12.34 -10.34
CA PRO A 125 -0.70 12.86 -11.35
C PRO A 125 0.30 13.85 -10.71
N GLY A 126 1.53 13.89 -11.23
CA GLY A 126 2.56 14.82 -10.78
C GLY A 126 3.96 14.21 -10.69
N HIS A 127 4.91 15.04 -10.28
CA HIS A 127 6.30 14.69 -10.01
C HIS A 127 6.77 15.35 -8.71
N PRO A 128 7.82 14.82 -8.05
CA PRO A 128 8.47 15.52 -6.96
C PRO A 128 8.93 16.92 -7.41
N PRO A 129 8.87 17.95 -6.55
CA PRO A 129 9.38 19.28 -6.85
C PRO A 129 10.90 19.29 -7.07
#